data_AF-A0A7W1Q583-F1
#
_entry.id   AF-A0A7W1Q583-F1
#
_cell.length_a   1.000
_cell.length_b   1.000
_cell.length_c   1.000
_cell.angle_alpha   90.00
_cell.angle_beta   90.00
_cell.angle_gamma   90.00
#
_symmetry.space_group_name_H-M   'P 1'
#
loop_
_entity.id
_entity.type
_entity.pdbx_description
1 polymer ?
#
loop_
_entity_poly.entity_id
_entity_poly.type
_entity_poly.pdbx_seq_one_letter_code
_entity_poly.pdbx_strand_id
1 'polypeptide(L)'
;MMPQGIPSQIIDLAEKNVEQAREAFLGFVGAAQKATDAAETLPSSAKDAMTKAMSFAENNVNAAFDLAQKLVRAKDVNEVLALQSEFAKSQMAAMQTQAKELGAVAQDAIASATRK
;
A
#
# COMPACT_ATOMS: atom_id res chain seq x y z
N MET A 1 -25.87 -35.16 4.33
CA MET A 1 -24.98 -34.57 3.31
C MET A 1 -23.87 -33.85 4.05
N MET A 2 -22.62 -34.23 3.82
CA MET A 2 -21.45 -33.62 4.47
C MET A 2 -21.30 -32.15 4.00
N PRO A 3 -20.79 -31.24 4.84
CA PRO A 3 -20.73 -29.82 4.52
C PRO A 3 -19.84 -29.60 3.29
N GLN A 4 -20.30 -28.75 2.37
CA GLN A 4 -19.55 -28.33 1.19
C GLN A 4 -18.27 -27.62 1.67
N GLY A 5 -17.17 -28.37 1.74
CA GLY A 5 -15.85 -27.83 2.03
C GLY A 5 -15.49 -26.79 0.99
N ILE A 6 -14.76 -25.76 1.42
CA ILE A 6 -14.20 -24.73 0.53
C ILE A 6 -13.55 -25.44 -0.67
N PRO A 7 -13.95 -25.13 -1.92
CA PRO A 7 -13.38 -25.75 -3.11
C PRO A 7 -11.86 -25.63 -3.09
N SER A 8 -11.14 -26.68 -3.49
CA SER A 8 -9.66 -26.67 -3.55
C SER A 8 -9.11 -25.47 -4.33
N GLN A 9 -9.85 -25.03 -5.35
CA GLN A 9 -9.55 -23.85 -6.15
C GLN A 9 -9.49 -22.54 -5.33
N ILE A 10 -10.29 -22.42 -4.26
CA ILE A 10 -10.25 -21.25 -3.36
C ILE A 10 -9.02 -21.32 -2.46
N ILE A 11 -8.62 -22.52 -2.04
CA ILE A 11 -7.38 -22.73 -1.26
C ILE A 11 -6.16 -22.43 -2.14
N ASP A 12 -6.11 -22.96 -3.36
CA ASP A 12 -5.02 -22.69 -4.32
C ASP A 12 -4.93 -21.20 -4.68
N LEU A 13 -6.08 -20.54 -4.86
CA LEU A 13 -6.14 -19.10 -5.12
C LEU A 13 -5.65 -18.31 -3.90
N ALA A 14 -5.99 -18.75 -2.68
CA ALA A 14 -5.52 -18.14 -1.45
C ALA A 14 -4.01 -18.26 -1.27
N GLU A 15 -3.44 -19.46 -1.47
CA GLU A 15 -2.00 -19.69 -1.41
C GLU A 15 -1.25 -18.82 -2.43
N LYS A 16 -1.76 -18.79 -3.67
CA LYS A 16 -1.17 -17.97 -4.74
C LYS A 16 -1.26 -16.46 -4.44
N ASN A 17 -2.31 -16.01 -3.76
CA ASN A 17 -2.45 -14.62 -3.33
C ASN A 17 -1.49 -14.28 -2.19
N VAL A 18 -1.26 -15.20 -1.25
CA VAL A 18 -0.27 -15.03 -0.16
C VAL A 18 1.14 -14.93 -0.73
N GLU A 19 1.48 -15.77 -1.71
CA GLU A 19 2.80 -15.75 -2.37
C GLU A 19 3.00 -14.44 -3.15
N GLN A 20 2.03 -14.03 -3.96
CA GLN A 20 2.09 -12.75 -4.69
C GLN A 20 2.22 -11.55 -3.74
N ALA A 21 1.54 -11.60 -2.60
CA ALA A 21 1.65 -10.55 -1.61
C ALA A 21 3.07 -10.55 -1.00
N ARG A 22 3.62 -11.71 -0.61
CA ARG A 22 5.01 -11.85 -0.14
C ARG A 22 6.02 -11.28 -1.15
N GLU A 23 5.86 -11.58 -2.44
CA GLU A 23 6.73 -11.05 -3.49
C GLU A 23 6.61 -9.52 -3.60
N ALA A 24 5.39 -8.98 -3.57
CA ALA A 24 5.16 -7.53 -3.58
C ALA A 24 5.81 -6.84 -2.36
N PHE A 25 5.76 -7.47 -1.18
CA PHE A 25 6.44 -6.98 0.03
C PHE A 25 7.96 -6.98 -0.13
N LEU A 26 8.54 -8.08 -0.61
CA LEU A 26 10.00 -8.16 -0.86
C LEU A 26 10.45 -7.14 -1.90
N GLY A 27 9.67 -6.96 -2.97
CA GLY A 27 9.91 -5.93 -3.99
C GLY A 27 9.85 -4.52 -3.42
N PHE A 28 8.88 -4.24 -2.56
CA PHE A 28 8.75 -2.96 -1.86
C PHE A 28 9.95 -2.69 -0.95
N VAL A 29 10.37 -3.66 -0.13
CA VAL A 29 11.55 -3.53 0.74
C VAL A 29 12.83 -3.32 -0.09
N GLY A 30 13.00 -4.01 -1.22
CA GLY A 30 14.15 -3.81 -2.10
C GLY A 30 14.17 -2.43 -2.75
N ALA A 31 13.00 -1.90 -3.15
CA ALA A 31 12.88 -0.53 -3.65
C ALA A 31 13.14 0.51 -2.54
N ALA A 32 12.67 0.25 -1.33
CA ALA A 32 12.91 1.06 -0.13
C ALA A 32 14.39 1.23 0.18
N GLN A 33 15.12 0.11 0.18
CA GLN A 33 16.55 0.08 0.44
C GLN A 33 17.31 0.88 -0.62
N LYS A 34 17.03 0.65 -1.91
CA LYS A 34 17.66 1.41 -3.00
C LYS A 34 17.36 2.91 -2.94
N ALA A 35 16.14 3.28 -2.57
CA ALA A 35 15.77 4.68 -2.37
C ALA A 35 16.58 5.29 -1.21
N THR A 36 16.69 4.57 -0.09
CA THR A 36 17.49 4.98 1.08
C THR A 36 18.98 5.15 0.75
N ASP A 37 19.55 4.23 -0.01
CA ASP A 37 20.94 4.32 -0.47
C ASP A 37 21.16 5.53 -1.39
N ALA A 38 20.21 5.82 -2.28
CA ALA A 38 20.27 7.00 -3.14
C ALA A 38 20.09 8.31 -2.36
N ALA A 39 19.38 8.26 -1.23
CA ALA A 39 19.04 9.43 -0.42
C ALA A 39 20.21 10.02 0.35
N GLU A 40 21.29 9.27 0.61
CA GLU A 40 22.43 9.80 1.37
C GLU A 40 22.99 11.10 0.75
N THR A 41 22.92 11.20 -0.59
CA THR A 41 23.37 12.35 -1.39
C THR A 41 22.33 13.47 -1.56
N LEU A 42 21.09 13.27 -1.11
CA LEU A 42 20.00 14.23 -1.30
C LEU A 42 20.04 15.38 -0.27
N PRO A 43 19.64 16.59 -0.66
CA PRO A 43 19.31 17.67 0.26
C PRO A 43 18.22 17.25 1.26
N SER A 44 18.20 17.86 2.46
CA SER A 44 17.27 17.52 3.55
C SER A 44 15.80 17.49 3.12
N SER A 45 15.35 18.46 2.32
CA SER A 45 13.98 18.52 1.79
C SER A 45 13.62 17.35 0.87
N ALA A 46 14.60 16.84 0.12
CA ALA A 46 14.42 15.67 -0.73
C ALA A 46 14.43 14.36 0.08
N LYS A 47 15.16 14.30 1.20
CA LYS A 47 15.09 13.18 2.17
C LYS A 47 13.71 13.09 2.84
N ASP A 48 13.12 14.23 3.22
CA ASP A 48 11.78 14.27 3.82
C ASP A 48 10.68 13.84 2.83
N ALA A 49 10.77 14.32 1.59
CA ALA A 49 9.87 13.90 0.50
C ALA A 49 9.97 12.40 0.23
N MET A 50 11.19 11.85 0.22
CA MET A 50 11.40 10.43 0.01
C MET A 50 10.87 9.59 1.19
N THR A 51 11.08 10.03 2.42
CA THR A 51 10.55 9.36 3.63
C THR A 51 9.02 9.27 3.58
N LYS A 52 8.34 10.35 3.16
CA LYS A 52 6.87 10.33 2.95
C LYS A 52 6.45 9.38 1.84
N ALA A 53 7.13 9.40 0.69
CA ALA A 53 6.84 8.50 -0.42
C ALA A 53 6.98 7.03 0.01
N MET A 54 7.99 6.71 0.81
CA MET A 54 8.18 5.38 1.39
C MET A 54 7.04 4.99 2.33
N SER A 55 6.63 5.88 3.23
CA SER A 55 5.49 5.63 4.13
C SER A 55 4.18 5.40 3.37
N PHE A 56 3.94 6.12 2.27
CA PHE A 56 2.74 5.92 1.45
C PHE A 56 2.73 4.56 0.77
N ALA A 57 3.87 4.14 0.24
CA ALA A 57 4.00 2.85 -0.39
C ALA A 57 3.87 1.71 0.63
N GLU A 58 4.41 1.85 1.84
CA GLU A 58 4.20 0.89 2.94
C GLU A 58 2.71 0.77 3.30
N ASN A 59 2.03 1.90 3.49
CA ASN A 59 0.60 1.93 3.80
C ASN A 59 -0.25 1.27 2.69
N ASN A 60 0.09 1.52 1.42
CA ASN A 60 -0.63 0.93 0.28
C ASN A 60 -0.41 -0.58 0.20
N VAL A 61 0.81 -1.06 0.47
CA VAL A 61 1.12 -2.50 0.52
C VAL A 61 0.34 -3.16 1.66
N ASN A 62 0.38 -2.60 2.86
CA ASN A 62 -0.38 -3.13 4.01
C ASN A 62 -1.88 -3.19 3.73
N ALA A 63 -2.46 -2.14 3.15
CA ALA A 63 -3.88 -2.12 2.78
C ALA A 63 -4.25 -3.21 1.74
N ALA A 64 -3.38 -3.45 0.77
CA ALA A 64 -3.58 -4.50 -0.23
C ALA A 64 -3.50 -5.91 0.38
N PHE A 65 -2.56 -6.14 1.29
CA PHE A 65 -2.45 -7.40 2.05
C PHE A 65 -3.68 -7.65 2.93
N ASP A 66 -4.16 -6.64 3.64
CA ASP A 66 -5.36 -6.75 4.46
C ASP A 66 -6.58 -7.12 3.61
N LEU A 67 -6.75 -6.49 2.45
CA LEU A 67 -7.81 -6.85 1.51
C LEU A 67 -7.66 -8.31 1.05
N ALA A 68 -6.45 -8.73 0.64
CA ALA A 68 -6.20 -10.11 0.21
C ALA A 68 -6.53 -11.12 1.32
N GLN A 69 -6.13 -10.86 2.57
CA GLN A 69 -6.44 -11.70 3.72
C GLN A 69 -7.95 -11.80 3.98
N LYS A 70 -8.68 -10.68 3.86
CA LYS A 70 -10.13 -10.65 4.03
C LYS A 70 -10.85 -11.39 2.89
N LEU A 71 -10.40 -11.22 1.64
CA LEU A 71 -10.97 -11.89 0.46
C LEU A 71 -10.84 -13.42 0.54
N VAL A 72 -9.72 -13.93 1.02
CA VAL A 72 -9.49 -15.37 1.21
C VAL A 72 -10.46 -15.99 2.24
N ARG A 73 -10.94 -15.19 3.19
CA ARG A 73 -11.86 -15.63 4.25
C ARG A 73 -13.34 -15.36 3.91
N ALA A 74 -13.61 -14.69 2.79
CA ALA A 74 -14.94 -14.34 2.37
C ALA A 74 -15.75 -15.59 2.02
N LYS A 75 -16.99 -15.64 2.50
CA LYS A 75 -17.88 -16.81 2.38
C LYS A 75 -18.74 -16.77 1.12
N ASP A 76 -18.97 -15.57 0.60
CA ASP A 76 -19.80 -15.34 -0.58
C ASP A 76 -19.42 -14.06 -1.33
N VAL A 77 -20.04 -13.88 -2.50
CA VAL A 77 -19.78 -12.74 -3.40
C VAL A 77 -20.23 -11.41 -2.78
N ASN A 78 -21.25 -11.39 -1.91
CA ASN A 78 -21.67 -10.17 -1.25
C ASN A 78 -20.60 -9.68 -0.26
N GLU A 79 -19.96 -10.61 0.46
CA GLU A 79 -18.83 -10.31 1.33
C GLU A 79 -17.63 -9.79 0.53
N VAL A 80 -17.32 -10.37 -0.63
CA VAL A 80 -16.29 -9.87 -1.55
C VAL A 80 -16.57 -8.43 -2.02
N LEU A 81 -17.80 -8.13 -2.43
CA LEU A 81 -18.19 -6.79 -2.88
C LEU A 81 -18.13 -5.76 -1.74
N ALA A 82 -18.53 -6.15 -0.53
CA ALA A 82 -18.42 -5.31 0.65
C ALA A 82 -16.94 -4.98 0.95
N LEU A 83 -16.05 -5.97 0.89
CA LEU A 83 -14.61 -5.82 1.10
C LEU A 83 -13.96 -4.91 0.06
N GLN A 84 -14.31 -5.05 -1.23
CA GLN A 84 -13.84 -4.13 -2.27
C GLN A 84 -14.35 -2.69 -2.05
N SER A 85 -15.61 -2.52 -1.63
CA SER A 85 -16.17 -1.20 -1.34
C SER A 85 -15.48 -0.53 -0.15
N GLU A 86 -15.21 -1.28 0.91
CA GLU A 86 -14.47 -0.81 2.08
C GLU A 86 -13.04 -0.39 1.72
N PHE A 87 -12.32 -1.23 0.97
CA PHE A 87 -10.99 -0.92 0.49
C PHE A 87 -10.97 0.33 -0.41
N ALA A 88 -11.91 0.45 -1.35
CA ALA A 88 -11.97 1.63 -2.21
C ALA A 88 -12.19 2.92 -1.41
N LYS A 89 -13.06 2.89 -0.39
CA LYS A 89 -13.30 4.03 0.52
C LYS A 89 -12.06 4.36 1.34
N SER A 90 -11.41 3.37 1.94
CA SER A 90 -10.20 3.60 2.75
C SER A 90 -9.07 4.15 1.88
N GLN A 91 -8.92 3.62 0.67
CA GLN A 91 -7.86 4.04 -0.25
C GLN A 91 -8.11 5.46 -0.79
N MET A 92 -9.37 5.84 -1.05
CA MET A 92 -9.71 7.23 -1.37
C MET A 92 -9.41 8.20 -0.22
N ALA A 93 -9.71 7.81 1.02
CA ALA A 93 -9.38 8.62 2.20
C ALA A 93 -7.87 8.76 2.38
N ALA A 94 -7.12 7.66 2.21
CA ALA A 94 -5.66 7.66 2.24
C ALA A 94 -5.09 8.58 1.16
N MET A 95 -5.55 8.48 -0.09
CA MET A 95 -5.11 9.34 -1.19
C MET A 95 -5.37 10.83 -0.92
N GLN A 96 -6.50 11.20 -0.32
CA GLN A 96 -6.76 12.60 0.05
C GLN A 96 -5.76 13.11 1.08
N THR A 97 -5.43 12.31 2.10
CA THR A 97 -4.43 12.65 3.10
C THR A 97 -3.04 12.76 2.47
N GLN A 98 -2.65 11.78 1.66
CA GLN A 98 -1.38 11.77 0.93
C GLN A 98 -1.24 13.00 0.02
N ALA A 99 -2.31 13.38 -0.70
CA ALA A 99 -2.31 14.56 -1.57
C ALA A 99 -2.15 15.87 -0.78
N LYS A 100 -2.82 16.01 0.38
CA LYS A 100 -2.64 17.17 1.27
C LYS A 100 -1.20 17.25 1.77
N GLU A 101 -0.64 16.12 2.17
CA GLU A 101 0.73 16.04 2.67
C GLU A 101 1.77 16.36 1.60
N LEU A 102 1.59 15.88 0.37
CA LEU A 102 2.45 16.23 -0.77
C LEU A 102 2.33 17.72 -1.11
N GLY A 103 1.13 18.28 -1.06
CA GLY A 103 0.89 19.70 -1.25
C GLY A 103 1.63 20.56 -0.23
N ALA A 104 1.66 20.14 1.04
CA ALA A 104 2.42 20.82 2.08
C ALA A 104 3.94 20.76 1.84
N VAL A 105 4.47 19.59 1.45
CA VAL A 105 5.89 19.43 1.09
C VAL A 105 6.27 20.30 -0.11
N ALA A 106 5.42 20.36 -1.13
CA ALA A 106 5.66 21.19 -2.30
C ALA A 106 5.65 22.69 -1.96
N GLN A 107 4.72 23.14 -1.11
CA GLN A 107 4.68 24.54 -0.65
C GLN A 107 5.92 24.91 0.17
N ASP A 108 6.38 24.03 1.06
CA ASP A 108 7.58 24.27 1.87
C ASP A 108 8.85 24.33 1.01
N ALA A 109 8.97 23.45 0.02
CA ALA A 109 10.06 23.47 -0.94
C ALA A 109 10.11 24.79 -1.75
N ILE A 110 8.95 25.27 -2.22
CA ILE A 110 8.84 26.55 -2.93
C ILE A 110 9.20 27.71 -2.00
N ALA A 111 8.65 27.75 -0.78
CA ALA A 111 8.90 28.82 0.18
C ALA A 111 10.38 28.90 0.62
N SER A 112 11.05 27.75 0.69
CA SER A 112 12.48 27.66 1.00
C SER A 112 13.36 28.12 -0.18
N ALA A 113 12.93 27.91 -1.42
CA ALA A 113 13.63 28.38 -2.61
C ALA A 113 13.55 29.91 -2.78
N THR A 114 12.44 30.54 -2.39
CA THR A 114 12.25 32.00 -2.47
C THR A 114 12.95 32.78 -1.35
N ARG A 115 13.38 32.09 -0.28
CA ARG A 115 14.11 32.67 0.87
C ARG A 115 15.64 32.64 0.71
N LYS A 116 16.14 32.00 -0.35
CA LYS A 116 17.56 32.00 -0.76
C LYS A 116 17.82 33.09 -1.78
#